data_AF-A0A7Y6ZGM5-F1
#
_entry.id   AF-A0A7Y6ZGM5-F1
#
_cell.length_a   1.000
_cell.length_b   1.000
_cell.length_c   1.000
_cell.angle_alpha   90.00
_cell.angle_beta   90.00
_cell.angle_gamma   90.00
#
_symmetry.space_group_name_H-M   'P 1'
#
loop_
_entity.id
_entity.type
_entity.pdbx_description
1 polymer ?
#
loop_
_entity_poly.entity_id
_entity_poly.type
_entity_poly.pdbx_seq_one_letter_code
_entity_poly.pdbx_strand_id
1 'polypeptide(L)' 'MSILMANEQYDFNSFKELLEVTDGNLASHLRNLENQGYIQVEKIFLGRKPQTNYQATKTGRKAFEAHLEFLENLIKSNKS' A
#
# COMPACT_ATOMS: atom_id res chain seq x y z
N MET A 1 0.36 -1.88 1.77
CA MET A 1 1.66 -1.33 2.24
C MET A 1 2.84 -2.20 1.84
N SER A 2 2.90 -3.51 2.13
CA SER A 2 4.08 -4.36 1.84
C SER A 2 4.63 -4.25 0.42
N ILE A 3 3.78 -4.28 -0.61
CA ILE A 3 4.21 -4.10 -2.01
C ILE A 3 4.91 -2.75 -2.22
N LEU A 4 4.40 -1.66 -1.62
CA LEU A 4 4.98 -0.32 -1.71
C LEU A 4 6.21 -0.12 -0.82
N MET A 5 6.49 -1.04 0.09
CA MET A 5 7.75 -1.06 0.83
C MET A 5 8.87 -1.66 -0.01
N ALA A 6 8.54 -2.69 -0.80
CA ALA A 6 9.48 -3.41 -1.67
C ALA A 6 9.69 -2.75 -3.03
N ASN A 7 8.83 -1.80 -3.41
CA ASN A 7 8.87 -1.11 -4.70
C ASN A 7 8.83 0.41 -4.49
N GLU A 8 9.47 1.18 -5.37
CA GLU A 8 9.40 2.64 -5.32
C GLU A 8 7.97 3.13 -5.58
N GLN A 9 7.31 2.53 -6.58
CA GLN A 9 5.93 2.79 -6.94
C GLN A 9 5.24 1.55 -7.50
N TYR A 10 3.91 1.58 -7.54
CA TYR A 10 3.11 0.50 -8.12
C TYR A 10 1.79 1.04 -8.65
N ASP A 11 1.30 0.55 -9.80
CA ASP A 11 0.04 1.02 -10.38
C ASP A 11 -1.16 0.16 -9.98
N PHE A 12 -2.36 0.72 -10.17
CA PHE A 12 -3.62 0.09 -9.79
C PHE A 12 -3.85 -1.29 -10.43
N ASN A 13 -3.55 -1.44 -11.73
CA ASN A 13 -3.83 -2.69 -12.43
C ASN A 13 -2.84 -3.78 -11.99
N SER A 14 -1.57 -3.42 -11.81
CA SER A 14 -0.60 -4.36 -11.25
C SER A 14 -0.92 -4.77 -9.82
N PHE A 15 -1.49 -3.88 -8.98
CA PHE A 15 -2.01 -4.26 -7.66
C PHE A 15 -3.12 -5.30 -7.76
N LYS A 16 -4.08 -5.05 -8.64
CA LYS A 16 -5.24 -5.91 -8.84
C LYS A 16 -4.82 -7.31 -9.29
N GLU A 17 -3.92 -7.38 -10.26
CA GLU A 17 -3.39 -8.64 -10.79
C GLU A 17 -2.61 -9.41 -9.73
N LEU A 18 -1.69 -8.74 -9.01
CA LEU A 18 -0.85 -9.39 -8.01
C LEU A 18 -1.63 -9.88 -6.78
N LEU A 19 -2.64 -9.13 -6.35
CA LEU A 19 -3.41 -9.44 -5.14
C LEU A 19 -4.68 -10.24 -5.41
N GLU A 20 -5.06 -10.45 -6.67
CA GLU A 20 -6.28 -11.14 -7.09
C GLU A 20 -7.56 -10.60 -6.42
N VAL A 21 -7.64 -9.27 -6.27
CA VAL A 21 -8.75 -8.58 -5.61
C VAL A 21 -9.67 -7.88 -6.62
N THR A 22 -10.87 -7.55 -6.17
CA THR A 22 -11.80 -6.71 -6.94
C THR A 22 -11.39 -5.24 -6.86
N ASP A 23 -11.79 -4.46 -7.88
CA ASP A 23 -11.49 -3.02 -7.97
C ASP A 23 -12.02 -2.26 -6.76
N GLY A 24 -13.23 -2.60 -6.29
CA GLY A 24 -13.84 -1.97 -5.13
C GLY A 24 -13.08 -2.23 -3.83
N ASN A 25 -12.57 -3.45 -3.64
CA ASN A 25 -11.74 -3.80 -2.49
C ASN A 25 -10.42 -3.02 -2.52
N LEU A 26 -9.72 -3.07 -3.65
CA LEU A 26 -8.45 -2.37 -3.83
C LEU A 26 -8.58 -0.85 -3.67
N ALA A 27 -9.57 -0.24 -4.32
CA ALA A 27 -9.80 1.20 -4.24
C ALA A 27 -10.13 1.65 -2.81
N SER A 28 -10.92 0.87 -2.07
CA SER A 28 -11.25 1.20 -0.68
C SER A 28 -10.03 1.17 0.23
N HIS A 29 -9.16 0.16 0.08
CA HIS A 29 -7.91 0.09 0.85
C HIS A 29 -6.93 1.20 0.47
N LEU A 30 -6.69 1.45 -0.82
CA LEU A 30 -5.78 2.50 -1.26
C LEU A 30 -6.26 3.89 -0.80
N ARG A 31 -7.57 4.16 -0.90
CA ARG A 31 -8.14 5.40 -0.38
C ARG A 31 -8.00 5.55 1.13
N ASN A 32 -8.17 4.47 1.89
CA ASN A 32 -7.97 4.51 3.33
C ASN A 32 -6.51 4.87 3.68
N LEU A 33 -5.55 4.23 3.01
CA LEU A 33 -4.12 4.52 3.19
C LEU A 33 -3.77 5.95 2.78
N GLU A 34 -4.34 6.45 1.69
CA GLU A 34 -4.17 7.83 1.23
C GLU A 34 -4.71 8.82 2.26
N ASN A 35 -5.92 8.59 2.78
CA ASN A 35 -6.55 9.45 3.80
C ASN A 35 -5.73 9.52 5.10
N GLN A 36 -4.99 8.47 5.45
CA GLN A 36 -4.06 8.45 6.59
C GLN A 36 -2.69 9.07 6.25
N GLY A 37 -2.48 9.51 5.01
CA GLY A 37 -1.22 10.05 4.52
C GLY A 37 -0.12 8.98 4.39
N TYR A 38 -0.47 7.69 4.36
CA TYR A 38 0.49 6.59 4.30
C TYR A 38 1.00 6.32 2.89
N ILE A 39 0.20 6.67 1.88
CA ILE A 39 0.60 6.59 0.48
C ILE A 39 0.36 7.93 -0.21
N GLN A 40 1.18 8.21 -1.20
CA GLN A 40 0.97 9.27 -2.18
C GLN A 40 0.36 8.66 -3.44
N VAL A 41 -0.56 9.39 -4.06
CA VAL A 41 -1.21 9.02 -5.31
C VAL A 41 -0.77 9.99 -6.41
N GLU A 42 -0.28 9.44 -7.51
CA GLU A 42 0.08 10.21 -8.69
C GLU A 42 -0.71 9.72 -9.90
N LYS A 43 -1.36 10.65 -10.60
CA LYS A 43 -2.03 10.36 -11.86
C LYS A 43 -1.16 10.85 -13.02
N ILE A 44 -0.73 9.93 -13.84
CA ILE A 44 0.01 10.20 -15.08
C ILE A 44 -0.84 9.80 -16.28
N PHE A 45 -0.48 10.31 -17.46
CA PHE A 45 -1.08 9.90 -18.72
C PHE A 45 -0.06 9.16 -19.57
N LEU A 46 -0.33 7.88 -19.85
CA LEU A 46 0.42 7.10 -20.83
C LEU A 46 -0.34 7.18 -22.15
N GLY A 47 0.06 8.13 -22.99
CA GLY A 47 -0.69 8.50 -24.18
C GLY A 47 -2.07 9.08 -23.82
N ARG A 48 -3.15 8.41 -24.24
CA ARG A 48 -4.54 8.82 -23.95
C ARG A 48 -5.15 8.13 -22.73
N LYS A 49 -4.42 7.19 -22.09
CA LYS A 49 -4.92 6.42 -20.95
C LYS A 49 -4.38 7.01 -19.64
N PRO A 50 -5.24 7.38 -18.67
CA PRO A 50 -4.78 7.73 -17.35
C PRO A 50 -4.28 6.46 -16.63
N GLN A 51 -3.14 6.57 -15.95
CA GLN A 51 -2.62 5.56 -15.04
C GLN A 51 -2.42 6.20 -13.68
N THR A 52 -2.81 5.48 -12.62
CA THR A 52 -2.63 5.93 -11.24
C THR A 52 -1.55 5.08 -10.59
N ASN A 53 -0.47 5.74 -10.17
CA ASN A 53 0.63 5.15 -9.42
C ASN A 53 0.51 5.51 -7.94
N TYR A 54 0.96 4.60 -7.10
CA TYR A 54 0.94 4.73 -5.65
C TYR A 54 2.35 4.53 -5.10
N GLN A 55 2.72 5.31 -4.10
CA GLN A 55 4.03 5.23 -3.44
C GLN A 55 3.87 5.34 -1.92
N ALA A 56 4.66 4.59 -1.15
CA ALA A 56 4.64 4.73 0.30
C ALA A 56 5.33 6.04 0.73
N THR A 57 4.63 6.87 1.52
CA THR A 57 5.21 8.07 2.11
C THR A 57 6.15 7.72 3.26
N LYS A 58 6.96 8.69 3.71
CA LYS A 58 7.79 8.51 4.91
C LYS A 58 6.94 8.15 6.15
N THR A 59 5.77 8.75 6.30
CA THR A 59 4.86 8.45 7.41
C THR A 59 4.28 7.04 7.28
N GLY A 60 3.86 6.64 6.08
CA GLY A 60 3.35 5.28 5.85
C GLY A 60 4.39 4.20 6.07
N ARG A 61 5.65 4.44 5.67
CA ARG A 61 6.78 3.53 5.92
C ARG A 61 6.97 3.29 7.42
N LYS A 62 7.06 4.37 8.21
CA LYS A 62 7.17 4.30 9.68
C LYS A 62 5.97 3.60 10.33
N ALA A 63 4.75 3.93 9.91
CA ALA A 63 3.54 3.31 10.45
C ALA A 63 3.49 1.81 10.17
N PHE A 64 3.94 1.38 8.98
CA PHE A 64 4.00 -0.02 8.61
C PHE A 64 5.08 -0.78 9.38
N GLU A 65 6.26 -0.19 9.56
CA GLU A 65 7.34 -0.78 10.39
C GLU A 65 6.88 -0.97 11.84
N ALA A 66 6.25 0.04 12.45
CA ALA A 66 5.69 -0.06 13.79
C ALA A 66 4.60 -1.13 13.89
N HIS A 67 3.79 -1.30 12.83
CA HIS A 67 2.79 -2.35 12.77
C HIS A 67 3.42 -3.75 12.73
N LEU A 68 4.50 -3.94 11.95
CA LEU A 68 5.23 -5.20 11.91
C LEU A 68 5.87 -5.54 13.27
N GLU A 69 6.49 -4.55 13.92
CA GLU A 69 7.06 -4.72 15.25
C GLU A 69 5.99 -5.12 16.29
N PHE A 70 4.82 -4.49 16.24
CA PHE A 70 3.69 -4.87 17.09
C PHE A 70 3.25 -6.33 16.86
N LEU A 71 3.11 -6.75 15.60
CA LEU A 71 2.74 -8.13 15.26
C LEU A 71 3.80 -9.14 15.69
N GLU A 72 5.08 -8.82 15.50
CA GLU A 72 6.20 -9.66 15.94
C GLU A 72 6.18 -9.87 17.45
N ASN A 73 5.99 -8.79 18.21
CA ASN A 73 5.91 -8.84 19.66
C ASN A 73 4.70 -9.66 20.15
N LEU A 74 3.55 -9.52 19.49
CA LEU A 74 2.35 -10.31 19.79
C LEU A 74 2.57 -11.81 19.57
N ILE A 75 3.28 -12.19 18.50
CA ILE A 75 3.61 -13.59 18.22
C ILE A 75 4.60 -14.13 19.25
N LYS A 76 5.60 -13.34 19.64
CA LYS A 76 6.59 -13.73 20.67
C LYS A 76 5.94 -13.90 22.05
N SER A 77 5.04 -13.00 22.44
CA SER A 77 4.34 -13.07 23.73
C SER A 77 3.42 -14.29 23.83
N ASN A 78 2.81 -14.71 22.72
CA ASN A 78 1.90 -15.87 22.69
C ASN A 78 2.61 -17.23 22.60
N LYS A 79 3.95 -17.25 22.43
CA LYS A 79 4.78 -18.47 22.43
C LYS A 79 5.41 -18.78 23.79
N SER A 80 5.13 -17.96 24.81
CA SER A 80 5.56 -18.15 26.21
C SER A 80 4.41 -18.72 27.04
#